data_AF-A0A7S4SPS4-F1
#
_entry.id   AF-A0A7S4SPS4-F1
#
_cell.length_a   1.000
_cell.length_b   1.000
_cell.length_c   1.000
_cell.angle_alpha   90.00
_cell.angle_beta   90.00
_cell.angle_gamma   90.00
#
_symmetry.space_group_name_H-M   'P 1'
#
loop_
_entity.id
_entity.type
_entity.pdbx_description
1 polymer ?
#
loop_
_entity_poly.entity_id
_entity_poly.type
_entity_poly.pdbx_seq_one_letter_code
_entity_poly.pdbx_strand_id
1 'polypeptide(L)'
;MFWEVVQAQMPILQQAAFEAIIGVGPAEQPLVQVWREVEYYVKDLTTYYEQAMMAPQQAIDAAEDMIKIAIKLGSELPMLHTWSIPQFSICMGARNGADGIVVWNDTAPFDTPELFTRVPVIGSLQSWSANLTVPALTYPGGGGNATSLGCDGGCEALIDSGTSLLAAP
;
A
#
# COMPACT_ATOMS: atom_id res chain seq x y z
N MET A 1 15.62 -7.93 11.17
CA MET A 1 16.16 -8.82 10.13
C MET A 1 16.19 -8.02 8.84
N PHE A 2 17.36 -7.81 8.25
CA PHE A 2 17.50 -7.09 6.98
C PHE A 2 17.99 -8.08 5.93
N TRP A 3 17.37 -8.06 4.76
CA TRP A 3 17.79 -8.83 3.60
C TRP A 3 18.55 -7.91 2.65
N GLU A 4 19.74 -8.35 2.23
CA GLU A 4 20.55 -7.68 1.21
C GLU A 4 20.31 -8.37 -0.13
N VAL A 5 19.90 -7.61 -1.14
CA VAL A 5 19.81 -8.10 -2.52
C VAL A 5 21.21 -8.08 -3.12
N VAL A 6 21.90 -9.22 -3.08
CA VAL A 6 23.26 -9.36 -3.64
C VAL A 6 23.28 -9.44 -5.16
N GLN A 7 22.15 -9.79 -5.78
CA GLN A 7 22.01 -9.89 -7.24
C GLN A 7 20.53 -9.82 -7.64
N ALA A 8 20.22 -8.96 -8.62
CA ALA A 8 18.92 -8.92 -9.28
C ALA A 8 19.12 -9.01 -10.80
N GLN A 9 18.53 -10.02 -11.45
CA GLN A 9 18.51 -10.16 -12.89
C GLN A 9 17.09 -9.96 -13.38
N MET A 10 16.83 -8.77 -13.92
CA MET A 10 15.56 -8.41 -14.54
C MET A 10 15.85 -8.11 -16.01
N PRO A 11 15.84 -9.09 -16.92
CA PRO A 11 16.17 -8.89 -18.33
C PRO A 11 15.25 -7.88 -19.03
N ILE A 12 14.05 -7.69 -18.49
CA ILE A 12 13.07 -6.70 -18.98
C ILE A 12 13.61 -5.26 -18.83
N LEU A 13 14.38 -4.98 -17.74
CA LEU A 13 15.08 -3.70 -17.49
C LEU A 13 16.14 -3.32 -18.52
N GLN A 14 16.57 -4.25 -19.37
CA GLN A 14 17.63 -3.98 -20.34
C GLN A 14 17.13 -3.27 -21.61
N GLN A 15 15.81 -3.24 -21.84
CA GLN A 15 15.23 -2.70 -23.07
C GLN A 15 14.21 -1.57 -22.85
N ALA A 16 13.75 -1.35 -21.62
CA ALA A 16 12.78 -0.31 -21.31
C ALA A 16 13.46 1.06 -21.07
N ALA A 17 12.88 2.13 -21.62
CA ALA A 17 13.36 3.50 -21.43
C ALA A 17 13.20 4.00 -19.98
N PHE A 18 12.25 3.42 -19.24
CA PHE A 18 12.15 3.46 -17.78
C PHE A 18 11.25 2.30 -17.33
N GLU A 19 11.45 1.81 -16.10
CA GLU A 19 10.54 0.88 -15.44
C GLU A 19 10.13 1.44 -14.10
N ALA A 20 8.86 1.29 -13.76
CA ALA A 20 8.31 1.72 -12.49
C ALA A 20 7.48 0.58 -11.91
N ILE A 21 7.62 0.38 -10.61
CA ILE A 21 6.67 -0.42 -9.84
C ILE A 21 5.51 0.51 -9.49
N ILE A 22 4.33 0.22 -10.02
CA ILE A 22 3.11 0.98 -9.74
C ILE A 22 2.35 0.23 -8.66
N GLY A 23 2.36 0.75 -7.45
CA GLY A 23 1.50 0.30 -6.37
C GLY A 23 0.14 1.00 -6.43
N VAL A 24 -0.93 0.25 -6.20
CA VAL A 24 -2.25 0.79 -5.86
C VAL A 24 -2.51 0.66 -4.37
N GLY A 25 -3.21 1.65 -3.81
CA GLY A 25 -3.58 1.69 -2.39
C GLY A 25 -4.96 2.33 -2.20
N PRO A 26 -5.44 2.40 -0.94
CA PRO A 26 -6.71 3.05 -0.63
C PRO A 26 -6.74 4.49 -1.12
N ALA A 27 -7.83 4.88 -1.79
CA ALA A 27 -8.00 6.22 -2.37
C ALA A 27 -7.84 7.36 -1.35
N GLU A 28 -8.22 7.11 -0.09
CA GLU A 28 -8.20 8.09 0.99
C GLU A 28 -6.85 8.18 1.71
N GLN A 29 -5.96 7.21 1.49
CA GLN A 29 -4.69 7.12 2.21
C GLN A 29 -3.83 8.38 2.04
N PRO A 30 -3.62 8.94 0.83
CA PRO A 30 -2.77 10.12 0.65
C PRO A 30 -3.26 11.33 1.46
N LEU A 31 -4.58 11.53 1.53
CA LEU A 31 -5.18 12.63 2.29
C LEU A 31 -4.98 12.44 3.80
N VAL A 32 -5.15 11.22 4.31
CA VAL A 32 -4.92 10.93 5.72
C VAL A 32 -3.45 11.10 6.09
N GLN A 33 -2.53 10.69 5.21
CA GLN A 33 -1.09 10.82 5.44
C GLN A 33 -0.65 12.28 5.48
N VAL A 34 -1.06 13.11 4.51
CA VAL A 34 -0.64 14.50 4.47
C VAL A 34 -1.11 15.29 5.69
N TRP A 35 -2.33 15.04 6.19
CA TRP A 35 -2.82 15.71 7.39
C TRP A 35 -2.12 15.28 8.68
N ARG A 36 -1.64 14.03 8.74
CA ARG A 36 -0.78 13.58 9.85
C ARG A 36 0.58 14.24 9.81
N GLU A 37 1.14 14.45 8.62
CA GLU A 37 2.37 15.21 8.47
C GLU A 37 2.17 16.66 8.89
N VAL A 38 1.07 17.31 8.49
CA VAL A 38 0.72 18.65 8.98
C VAL A 38 0.66 18.69 10.50
N GLU A 39 -0.01 17.73 11.14
CA GLU A 39 -0.05 17.62 12.60
C GLU A 39 1.36 17.53 13.22
N TYR A 40 2.23 16.73 12.62
CA TYR A 40 3.62 16.60 13.05
C TYR A 40 4.40 17.91 12.95
N TYR A 41 4.36 18.60 11.80
CA TYR A 41 5.09 19.85 11.59
C TYR A 41 4.55 20.99 12.47
N VAL A 42 3.23 21.10 12.62
CA VAL A 42 2.62 22.09 13.51
C VAL A 42 3.02 21.81 14.96
N LYS A 43 3.05 20.54 15.38
CA LYS A 43 3.48 20.16 16.72
C LYS A 43 4.95 20.51 16.98
N ASP A 44 5.82 20.28 16.00
CA ASP A 44 7.24 20.65 16.10
C ASP A 44 7.40 22.17 16.30
N LEU A 45 6.66 22.98 15.54
CA LEU A 45 6.62 24.43 15.73
C LEU A 45 6.12 24.84 17.13
N THR A 46 5.04 24.23 17.62
CA THR A 46 4.52 24.54 18.96
C THR A 46 5.56 24.26 20.05
N THR A 47 6.39 23.23 19.87
CA THR A 47 7.44 22.85 20.83
C THR A 47 8.48 23.97 21.03
N TYR A 48 8.85 24.69 19.97
CA TYR A 48 9.75 25.85 20.11
C TYR A 48 9.16 26.93 21.02
N TYR A 49 7.90 27.29 20.79
CA TYR A 49 7.25 28.36 21.55
C TYR A 49 6.94 27.95 23.00
N GLU A 50 6.62 26.69 23.24
CA GLU A 50 6.49 26.14 24.61
C GLU A 50 7.80 26.23 25.38
N GLN A 51 8.94 26.09 24.69
CA GLN A 51 10.27 26.26 25.26
C GLN A 51 10.76 27.72 25.27
N ALA A 52 9.87 28.69 25.01
CA ALA A 52 10.16 30.11 24.90
C ALA A 52 11.26 30.44 23.86
N MET A 53 11.40 29.60 22.83
CA MET A 53 12.29 29.80 21.69
C MET A 53 11.49 30.27 20.46
N MET A 54 12.16 31.00 19.57
CA MET A 54 11.61 31.27 18.24
C MET A 54 11.85 30.05 17.35
N ALA A 55 10.81 29.61 16.64
CA ALA A 55 10.97 28.60 15.61
C ALA A 55 11.88 29.12 14.49
N PRO A 56 12.82 28.30 13.97
CA PRO A 56 13.60 28.65 12.79
C PRO A 56 12.69 28.90 11.59
N GLN A 57 13.01 29.88 10.74
CA GLN A 57 12.21 30.20 9.56
C GLN A 57 11.98 28.97 8.65
N GLN A 58 13.00 28.12 8.49
CA GLN A 58 12.90 26.88 7.71
C GLN A 58 11.81 25.93 8.24
N ALA A 59 11.61 25.86 9.56
CA ALA A 59 10.57 25.03 10.15
C ALA A 59 9.18 25.63 9.89
N ILE A 60 9.06 26.95 9.93
CA ILE A 60 7.82 27.68 9.61
C ILE A 60 7.46 27.45 8.15
N ASP A 61 8.42 27.63 7.24
CA ASP A 61 8.24 27.44 5.81
C ASP A 61 7.82 25.99 5.49
N ALA A 62 8.47 25.00 6.13
CA ALA A 62 8.11 23.59 5.97
C ALA A 62 6.67 23.29 6.40
N ALA A 63 6.22 23.84 7.53
CA ALA A 63 4.84 23.66 7.98
C ALA A 63 3.85 24.34 7.03
N GLU A 64 4.16 25.54 6.53
CA GLU A 64 3.33 26.26 5.58
C GLU A 64 3.19 25.48 4.25
N ASP A 65 4.30 24.95 3.73
CA ASP A 65 4.30 24.15 2.51
C ASP A 65 3.49 22.86 2.68
N MET A 66 3.63 22.17 3.81
CA MET A 66 2.82 20.98 4.08
C MET A 66 1.33 21.29 4.18
N ILE A 67 0.94 22.42 4.79
CA ILE A 67 -0.46 22.86 4.83
C ILE A 67 -0.98 23.14 3.42
N LYS A 68 -0.20 23.80 2.56
CA LYS A 68 -0.59 24.06 1.16
C LYS A 68 -0.80 22.75 0.39
N ILE A 69 0.09 21.77 0.57
CA ILE A 69 -0.04 20.44 -0.06
C ILE A 69 -1.32 19.76 0.44
N ALA A 70 -1.57 19.78 1.75
CA ALA A 70 -2.77 19.17 2.35
C ALA A 70 -4.06 19.79 1.83
N ILE A 71 -4.13 21.12 1.74
CA ILE A 71 -5.28 21.85 1.19
C ILE A 71 -5.49 21.47 -0.28
N LYS A 72 -4.42 21.47 -1.08
CA LYS A 72 -4.51 21.12 -2.50
C LYS A 72 -5.01 19.69 -2.67
N LEU A 73 -4.40 18.73 -1.99
CA LEU A 73 -4.79 17.32 -2.08
C LEU A 73 -6.23 17.10 -1.61
N GLY A 74 -6.66 17.77 -0.53
CA GLY A 74 -8.04 17.69 -0.03
C GLY A 74 -9.08 18.38 -0.92
N SER A 75 -8.65 19.22 -1.87
CA SER A 75 -9.54 19.87 -2.84
C SER A 75 -9.75 19.05 -4.13
N GLU A 76 -8.99 17.97 -4.31
CA GLU A 76 -9.07 17.09 -5.46
C GLU A 76 -9.75 15.77 -5.05
N LEU A 77 -10.74 15.32 -5.83
CA LEU A 77 -11.36 14.02 -5.59
C LEU A 77 -10.41 12.90 -6.04
N PRO A 78 -10.34 11.77 -5.32
CA PRO A 78 -9.60 10.62 -5.80
C PRO A 78 -10.12 10.17 -7.16
N MET A 79 -9.24 9.64 -8.01
CA MET A 79 -9.55 9.26 -9.39
C MET A 79 -10.79 8.35 -9.52
N LEU A 80 -10.98 7.40 -8.60
CA LEU A 80 -12.16 6.54 -8.57
C LEU A 80 -13.47 7.33 -8.45
N HIS A 81 -13.48 8.39 -7.64
CA HIS A 81 -14.64 9.28 -7.51
C HIS A 81 -14.84 10.12 -8.77
N THR A 82 -13.77 10.71 -9.31
CA THR A 82 -13.85 11.54 -10.53
C THR A 82 -14.39 10.74 -11.72
N TRP A 83 -14.04 9.45 -11.82
CA TRP A 83 -14.51 8.58 -12.91
C TRP A 83 -15.83 7.86 -12.61
N SER A 84 -16.41 8.07 -11.43
CA SER A 84 -17.60 7.33 -10.97
C SER A 84 -17.41 5.81 -11.01
N ILE A 85 -16.20 5.35 -10.66
CA ILE A 85 -15.82 3.93 -10.64
C ILE A 85 -15.82 3.44 -9.20
N PRO A 86 -16.80 2.62 -8.79
CA PRO A 86 -16.94 2.19 -7.40
C PRO A 86 -15.91 1.12 -7.00
N GLN A 87 -15.34 0.39 -7.97
CA GLN A 87 -14.37 -0.66 -7.72
C GLN A 87 -13.51 -0.96 -8.94
N PHE A 88 -12.39 -1.62 -8.72
CA PHE A 88 -11.50 -2.13 -9.74
C PHE A 88 -10.89 -3.45 -9.28
N SER A 89 -10.38 -4.22 -10.22
CA SER A 89 -9.69 -5.49 -9.98
C SER A 89 -8.33 -5.49 -10.65
N ILE A 90 -7.39 -6.22 -10.05
CA ILE A 90 -6.04 -6.41 -10.60
C ILE A 90 -5.77 -7.90 -10.74
N CYS A 91 -5.27 -8.29 -11.90
CA CYS A 91 -4.78 -9.64 -12.19
C CYS A 91 -3.35 -9.54 -12.71
N MET A 92 -2.38 -10.11 -11.98
CA MET A 92 -0.95 -9.99 -12.33
C MET A 92 -0.46 -11.03 -13.36
N GLY A 93 -1.32 -11.97 -13.79
CA GLY A 93 -0.94 -13.08 -14.66
C GLY A 93 -0.17 -14.19 -13.91
N ALA A 94 -0.37 -15.44 -14.33
CA ALA A 94 0.18 -16.61 -13.62
C ALA A 94 1.58 -17.03 -14.10
N ARG A 95 2.07 -16.48 -15.22
CA ARG A 95 3.35 -16.87 -15.84
C ARG A 95 4.31 -15.70 -15.80
N ASN A 96 5.59 -16.00 -15.66
CA ASN A 96 6.65 -15.01 -15.75
C ASN A 96 6.57 -14.28 -17.10
N GLY A 97 6.53 -12.94 -17.06
CA GLY A 97 6.45 -12.08 -18.24
C GLY A 97 5.10 -12.07 -18.94
N ALA A 98 4.04 -12.67 -18.36
CA ALA A 98 2.69 -12.50 -18.88
C ALA A 98 2.14 -11.11 -18.56
N ASP A 99 1.31 -10.59 -19.46
CA ASP A 99 0.61 -9.34 -19.23
C ASP A 99 -0.37 -9.48 -18.05
N GLY A 100 -0.39 -8.45 -17.21
CA GLY A 100 -1.43 -8.25 -16.20
C GLY A 100 -2.61 -7.44 -16.75
N ILE A 101 -3.71 -7.43 -16.02
CA ILE A 101 -4.94 -6.69 -16.36
C ILE A 101 -5.40 -5.90 -15.14
N VAL A 102 -5.71 -4.62 -15.36
CA VAL A 102 -6.49 -3.80 -14.44
C VAL A 102 -7.88 -3.63 -15.04
N VAL A 103 -8.91 -4.09 -14.33
CA VAL A 103 -10.30 -3.96 -14.75
C VAL A 103 -10.93 -2.84 -13.95
N TRP A 104 -11.27 -1.75 -14.62
CA TRP A 104 -12.02 -0.65 -14.01
C TRP A 104 -13.52 -0.96 -14.02
N ASN A 105 -14.22 -0.60 -12.94
CA ASN A 105 -15.66 -0.83 -12.79
C ASN A 105 -16.02 -2.33 -12.92
N ASP A 106 -15.21 -3.20 -12.35
CA ASP A 106 -15.37 -4.65 -12.45
C ASP A 106 -16.60 -5.12 -11.67
N THR A 107 -17.68 -5.57 -12.31
CA THR A 107 -18.91 -6.03 -11.63
C THR A 107 -18.89 -7.50 -11.25
N ALA A 108 -17.89 -8.29 -11.68
CA ALA A 108 -17.86 -9.73 -11.50
C ALA A 108 -18.02 -10.22 -10.05
N PRO A 109 -17.44 -9.55 -9.03
CA PRO A 109 -17.65 -9.93 -7.62
C PRO A 109 -19.10 -9.85 -7.14
N PHE A 110 -19.95 -9.07 -7.82
CA PHE A 110 -21.37 -8.93 -7.49
C PHE A 110 -22.27 -9.79 -8.39
N ASP A 111 -21.88 -9.96 -9.65
CA ASP A 111 -22.65 -10.74 -10.63
C ASP A 111 -22.50 -12.26 -10.41
N THR A 112 -21.32 -12.69 -9.94
CA THR A 112 -20.98 -14.10 -9.70
C THR A 112 -20.31 -14.30 -8.33
N PRO A 113 -20.97 -13.92 -7.22
CA PRO A 113 -20.36 -13.85 -5.90
C PRO A 113 -19.82 -15.19 -5.39
N GLU A 114 -20.33 -16.31 -5.89
CA GLU A 114 -19.88 -17.66 -5.56
C GLU A 114 -18.45 -17.98 -6.01
N LEU A 115 -17.91 -17.22 -6.97
CA LEU A 115 -16.52 -17.36 -7.42
C LEU A 115 -15.53 -16.58 -6.56
N PHE A 116 -16.02 -15.77 -5.62
CA PHE A 116 -15.20 -14.84 -4.84
C PHE A 116 -15.27 -15.15 -3.35
N THR A 117 -14.13 -14.98 -2.68
CA THR A 117 -14.07 -14.96 -1.21
C THR A 117 -13.86 -13.53 -0.75
N ARG A 118 -14.78 -13.01 0.07
CA ARG A 118 -14.66 -11.67 0.65
C ARG A 118 -13.75 -11.72 1.87
N VAL A 119 -12.59 -11.08 1.76
CA VAL A 119 -11.68 -10.85 2.90
C VAL A 119 -11.92 -9.43 3.41
N PRO A 120 -12.31 -9.24 4.69
CA PRO A 120 -12.54 -7.90 5.23
C PRO A 120 -11.20 -7.18 5.40
N VAL A 121 -11.18 -5.91 5.00
CA VAL A 121 -10.08 -4.99 5.35
C VAL A 121 -10.15 -4.70 6.85
N ILE A 122 -9.04 -4.89 7.56
CA ILE A 122 -8.89 -4.60 8.99
C ILE A 122 -7.99 -3.38 9.20
N GLY A 123 -8.05 -2.77 10.38
CA GLY A 123 -7.21 -1.63 10.75
C GLY A 123 -7.78 -0.26 10.32
N SER A 124 -6.93 0.78 10.38
CA SER A 124 -7.28 2.11 9.89
C SER A 124 -7.24 2.14 8.36
N LEU A 125 -8.11 2.92 7.72
CA LEU A 125 -8.33 3.09 6.26
C LEU A 125 -7.10 3.48 5.40
N GLN A 126 -5.89 3.35 5.94
CA GLN A 126 -4.61 3.74 5.36
C GLN A 126 -3.92 2.61 4.62
N SER A 127 -4.38 1.37 4.76
CA SER A 127 -3.85 0.22 4.04
C SER A 127 -4.96 -0.77 3.73
N TRP A 128 -4.74 -1.61 2.71
CA TRP A 128 -5.50 -2.84 2.58
C TRP A 128 -4.82 -3.91 3.40
N SER A 129 -5.21 -3.99 4.67
CA SER A 129 -4.73 -4.99 5.59
C SER A 129 -5.79 -6.06 5.81
N ALA A 130 -5.39 -7.32 5.98
CA ALA A 130 -6.27 -8.43 6.31
C ALA A 130 -5.74 -9.21 7.51
N ASN A 131 -6.65 -9.88 8.23
CA ASN A 131 -6.24 -10.80 9.28
C ASN A 131 -5.67 -12.07 8.64
N LEU A 132 -4.42 -12.39 8.96
CA LEU A 132 -3.74 -13.60 8.52
C LEU A 132 -3.59 -14.54 9.72
N THR A 133 -4.02 -15.78 9.59
CA THR A 133 -3.90 -16.80 10.63
C THR A 133 -3.31 -18.07 10.05
N VAL A 134 -2.36 -18.67 10.79
CA VAL A 134 -1.74 -19.97 10.48
C VAL A 134 -1.19 -20.05 9.04
N PRO A 135 -0.38 -19.08 8.57
CA PRO A 135 0.25 -19.16 7.26
C PRO A 135 1.23 -20.36 7.19
N ALA A 136 1.18 -21.10 6.09
CA ALA A 136 2.04 -22.25 5.88
C ALA A 136 2.45 -22.42 4.41
N LEU A 137 3.67 -22.90 4.17
CA LEU A 137 4.14 -23.33 2.86
C LEU A 137 3.93 -24.83 2.67
N THR A 138 3.45 -25.19 1.49
CA THR A 138 3.40 -26.58 1.04
C THR A 138 4.12 -26.68 -0.30
N TYR A 139 4.84 -27.78 -0.50
CA TYR A 139 5.53 -28.05 -1.76
C TYR A 139 4.82 -29.19 -2.49
N PRO A 140 4.58 -29.05 -3.81
CA PRO A 140 4.07 -30.16 -4.63
C PRO A 140 4.99 -31.39 -4.50
N GLY A 141 4.41 -32.53 -4.11
CA GLY A 141 5.15 -33.78 -3.88
C GLY A 141 5.75 -33.96 -2.49
N GLY A 142 5.62 -32.97 -1.58
CA GLY A 142 6.16 -33.02 -0.21
C GLY A 142 5.37 -33.86 0.80
N GLY A 143 4.51 -34.79 0.34
CA GLY A 143 3.75 -35.69 1.21
C GLY A 143 2.72 -35.01 2.13
N GLY A 144 2.35 -33.75 1.87
CA GLY A 144 1.38 -33.00 2.68
C GLY A 144 1.96 -32.34 3.94
N ASN A 145 3.27 -32.41 4.18
CA ASN A 145 3.89 -31.69 5.28
C ASN A 145 3.92 -30.19 4.97
N ALA A 146 3.21 -29.42 5.79
CA ALA A 146 3.19 -27.96 5.74
C ALA A 146 4.25 -27.38 6.69
N THR A 147 5.04 -26.43 6.21
CA THR A 147 5.95 -25.66 7.04
C THR A 147 5.23 -24.42 7.53
N SER A 148 4.98 -24.31 8.83
CA SER A 148 4.42 -23.09 9.43
C SER A 148 5.38 -21.91 9.21
N LEU A 149 4.81 -20.75 8.88
CA LEU A 149 5.50 -19.47 8.72
C LEU A 149 5.32 -18.56 9.95
N GLY A 150 5.02 -19.14 11.11
CA GLY A 150 4.68 -18.40 12.32
C GLY A 150 3.29 -17.79 12.23
N CYS A 151 3.02 -16.74 13.02
CA CYS A 151 1.70 -16.06 13.04
C CYS A 151 0.52 -16.98 13.45
N ASP A 152 0.79 -18.00 14.28
CA ASP A 152 -0.25 -18.90 14.81
C ASP A 152 -1.27 -18.16 15.70
N GLY A 153 -0.85 -17.06 16.34
CA GLY A 153 -1.70 -16.16 17.14
C GLY A 153 -2.43 -15.08 16.34
N GLY A 154 -2.30 -15.09 15.00
CA GLY A 154 -2.80 -14.05 14.11
C GLY A 154 -1.84 -12.88 13.94
N CYS A 155 -1.81 -12.33 12.73
CA CYS A 155 -1.03 -11.16 12.36
C CYS A 155 -1.77 -10.36 11.29
N GLU A 156 -1.35 -9.11 11.13
CA GLU A 156 -1.84 -8.26 10.05
C GLU A 156 -1.03 -8.52 8.78
N ALA A 157 -1.70 -8.86 7.69
CA ALA A 157 -1.11 -8.98 6.37
C ALA A 157 -1.47 -7.76 5.53
N LEU A 158 -0.46 -7.11 4.96
CA LEU A 158 -0.62 -6.03 4.00
C LEU A 158 -0.77 -6.59 2.58
N ILE A 159 -1.83 -6.19 1.89
CA ILE A 159 -2.03 -6.49 0.46
C ILE A 159 -1.46 -5.33 -0.35
N ASP A 160 -0.30 -5.55 -0.96
CA ASP A 160 0.43 -4.52 -1.69
C ASP A 160 0.86 -5.00 -3.08
N SER A 161 0.21 -4.45 -4.10
CA SER A 161 0.58 -4.66 -5.52
C SER A 161 1.95 -4.07 -5.89
N GLY A 162 2.48 -3.15 -5.09
CA GLY A 162 3.78 -2.52 -5.28
C GLY A 162 4.95 -3.29 -4.67
N THR A 163 4.70 -4.46 -4.07
CA THR A 163 5.75 -5.31 -3.48
C THR A 163 5.96 -6.56 -4.32
N SER A 164 7.21 -6.84 -4.72
CA SER A 164 7.56 -7.98 -5.59
C SER A 164 7.61 -9.34 -4.87
N LEU A 165 7.87 -9.35 -3.56
CA LEU A 165 8.10 -10.58 -2.78
C LEU A 165 7.06 -10.73 -1.68
N LEU A 166 6.64 -11.96 -1.42
CA LEU A 166 5.91 -12.28 -0.20
C LEU A 166 6.87 -12.27 0.99
N ALA A 167 6.65 -11.37 1.93
CA ALA A 167 7.35 -11.34 3.20
C ALA A 167 6.47 -11.96 4.29
N ALA A 168 7.00 -12.95 5.01
CA ALA A 168 6.36 -13.60 6.14
C ALA A 168 7.28 -13.53 7.39
N PRO A 169 6.72 -13.61 8.61
CA PRO A 169 7.47 -13.58 9.87
C PRO A 169 8.57 -14.65 10.00
#